data_AF-A0A7X3KV92-F1
#
_entry.id   AF-A0A7X3KV92-F1
#
_cell.length_a   1.000
_cell.length_b   1.000
_cell.length_c   1.000
_cell.angle_alpha   90.00
_cell.angle_beta   90.00
_cell.angle_gamma   90.00
#
_symmetry.space_group_name_H-M   'P 1'
#
loop_
_entity.id
_entity.type
_entity.pdbx_description
1 polymer ?
#
loop_
_entity_poly.entity_id
_entity_poly.type
_entity_poly.pdbx_seq_one_letter_code
_entity_poly.pdbx_strand_id
1 'polypeptide(L)'
;MDCWNKQHEICSKYSAPFSPPRPDRKIVISEGVYSGGNVTGVRYPSPEHMSGWWLTSDEYNGDTKTLKIVHLYHLTAHRPDIMPFIALPFGYRFFIQGAESSAWHDQKIDR
;
A
#
# COMPACT_ATOMS: atom_id res chain seq x y z
N MET A 1 -4.23 -5.67 18.91
CA MET A 1 -2.76 -5.64 19.14
C MET A 1 -2.01 -6.41 18.02
N ASP A 2 -2.67 -6.59 16.85
CA ASP A 2 -2.33 -7.66 15.90
C ASP A 2 -1.76 -7.17 14.57
N CYS A 3 -1.73 -5.86 14.32
CA CYS A 3 -1.22 -5.29 13.07
C CYS A 3 0.30 -5.43 12.92
N TRP A 4 1.04 -5.25 14.02
CA TRP A 4 2.49 -5.36 14.06
C TRP A 4 2.98 -6.76 13.64
N ASN A 5 2.39 -7.80 14.22
CA ASN A 5 2.75 -9.19 13.91
C ASN A 5 2.47 -9.50 12.43
N LYS A 6 1.31 -9.11 11.92
CA LYS A 6 0.94 -9.33 10.50
C LYS A 6 1.88 -8.63 9.52
N GLN A 7 2.33 -7.41 9.84
CA GLN A 7 3.28 -6.70 8.99
C GLN A 7 4.65 -7.38 8.96
N HIS A 8 5.14 -7.84 10.12
CA HIS A 8 6.37 -8.62 10.19
C HIS A 8 6.26 -9.96 9.44
N GLU A 9 5.12 -10.65 9.54
CA GLU A 9 4.85 -11.88 8.79
C GLU A 9 4.90 -11.65 7.28
N ILE A 10 4.27 -10.58 6.77
CA ILE A 10 4.33 -10.23 5.34
C ILE A 10 5.76 -9.90 4.92
N CYS A 11 6.47 -9.04 5.65
CA CYS A 11 7.87 -8.73 5.34
C CYS A 11 8.73 -9.99 5.31
N SER A 12 8.59 -10.88 6.29
CA SER A 12 9.32 -12.15 6.34
C SER A 12 8.96 -13.08 5.18
N LYS A 13 7.67 -13.18 4.81
CA LYS A 13 7.19 -14.01 3.69
C LYS A 13 7.86 -13.64 2.37
N TYR A 14 8.14 -12.35 2.17
CA TYR A 14 8.75 -11.83 0.95
C TYR A 14 10.23 -11.51 1.09
N SER A 15 10.88 -11.94 2.18
CA SER A 15 12.29 -11.65 2.48
C SER A 15 12.63 -10.15 2.38
N ALA A 16 11.67 -9.31 2.78
CA ALA A 16 11.75 -7.86 2.67
C ALA A 16 12.15 -7.24 4.03
N PRO A 17 12.98 -6.19 4.03
CA PRO A 17 13.19 -5.36 5.21
C PRO A 17 11.87 -4.79 5.75
N PHE A 18 11.71 -4.79 7.07
CA PHE A 18 10.58 -4.14 7.72
C PHE A 18 10.76 -2.61 7.71
N SER A 19 9.94 -1.90 6.93
CA SER A 19 10.08 -0.46 6.70
C SER A 19 8.72 0.26 6.75
N PRO A 20 7.98 0.21 7.87
CA PRO A 20 6.68 0.87 7.97
C PRO A 20 6.83 2.40 7.86
N PRO A 21 6.02 3.07 7.01
CA PRO A 21 5.87 4.52 7.09
C PRO A 21 5.17 4.90 8.41
N ARG A 22 5.41 6.12 8.89
CA ARG A 22 4.66 6.61 10.06
C ARG A 22 3.16 6.71 9.73
N PRO A 23 2.25 6.38 10.68
CA PRO A 23 0.81 6.40 10.41
C PRO A 23 0.27 7.77 9.98
N ASP A 24 0.89 8.87 10.42
CA ASP A 24 0.50 10.23 10.08
C ASP A 24 0.86 10.64 8.64
N ARG A 25 1.68 9.85 7.94
CA ARG A 25 2.05 10.12 6.54
C ARG A 25 0.87 9.96 5.60
N LYS A 26 0.97 10.65 4.46
CA LYS A 26 -0.07 10.64 3.43
C LYS A 26 0.14 9.51 2.42
N ILE A 27 -0.96 9.04 1.83
CA ILE A 27 -1.00 8.00 0.80
C ILE A 27 -1.87 8.48 -0.38
N VAL A 28 -1.50 8.07 -1.59
CA VAL A 28 -2.27 8.36 -2.80
C VAL A 28 -3.19 7.18 -3.11
N ILE A 29 -4.47 7.42 -3.34
CA ILE A 29 -5.45 6.38 -3.67
C ILE A 29 -6.38 6.79 -4.82
N SER A 30 -6.85 5.83 -5.61
CA SER A 30 -8.05 6.01 -6.44
C SER A 30 -9.32 5.86 -5.60
N GLU A 31 -10.45 6.38 -6.09
CA GLU A 31 -11.71 6.37 -5.33
C GLU A 31 -12.18 4.96 -4.97
N GLY A 32 -12.13 4.03 -5.93
CA GLY A 32 -12.61 2.67 -5.74
C GLY A 32 -11.83 1.84 -4.71
N VAL A 33 -10.69 2.34 -4.18
CA VAL A 33 -9.99 1.70 -3.05
C VAL A 33 -10.89 1.65 -1.81
N TYR A 34 -11.73 2.65 -1.57
CA TYR A 34 -12.65 2.64 -0.43
C TYR A 34 -13.86 1.73 -0.63
N SER A 35 -14.20 1.40 -1.87
CA SER A 35 -15.33 0.54 -2.22
C SER A 35 -15.16 -0.92 -1.81
N GLY A 36 -13.98 -1.31 -1.29
CA GLY A 36 -13.72 -2.67 -0.81
C GLY A 36 -13.37 -3.69 -1.91
N GLY A 37 -13.23 -3.23 -3.16
CA GLY A 37 -12.84 -4.07 -4.29
C GLY A 37 -11.34 -4.41 -4.31
N ASN A 38 -10.93 -4.98 -5.44
CA ASN A 38 -9.54 -5.30 -5.73
C ASN A 38 -8.66 -4.06 -5.64
N VAL A 39 -7.45 -4.23 -5.12
CA VAL A 39 -6.49 -3.14 -4.93
C VAL A 39 -5.13 -3.60 -5.43
N THR A 40 -4.48 -2.76 -6.22
CA THR A 40 -3.05 -2.85 -6.51
C THR A 40 -2.33 -1.71 -5.81
N GLY A 41 -1.23 -2.02 -5.16
CA GLY A 41 -0.38 -1.05 -4.48
C GLY A 41 1.03 -1.02 -5.06
N VAL A 42 1.61 0.17 -5.12
CA VAL A 42 3.00 0.42 -5.53
C VAL A 42 3.64 1.40 -4.57
N ARG A 43 4.86 1.11 -4.10
CA ARG A 43 5.60 2.01 -3.20
C ARG A 43 6.80 2.64 -3.88
N TYR A 44 6.69 3.93 -4.17
CA TYR A 44 7.76 4.74 -4.77
C TYR A 44 8.62 5.41 -3.69
N PRO A 45 9.92 5.64 -3.96
CA PRO A 45 10.71 6.60 -3.21
C PRO A 45 9.95 7.93 -3.11
N SER A 46 9.88 8.50 -1.91
CA SER A 46 9.02 9.67 -1.67
C SER A 46 9.53 10.53 -0.51
N PRO A 47 9.20 11.85 -0.50
CA PRO A 47 9.54 12.74 0.60
C PRO A 47 8.93 12.30 1.93
N GLU A 48 9.51 12.74 3.05
CA GLU A 48 9.19 12.24 4.39
C GLU A 48 7.71 12.37 4.80
N HIS A 49 6.98 13.37 4.28
CA HIS A 49 5.56 13.59 4.57
C HIS A 49 4.61 12.63 3.82
N MET A 50 5.15 11.87 2.86
CA MET A 50 4.44 10.87 2.07
C MET A 50 4.90 9.47 2.47
N SER A 51 3.98 8.51 2.47
CA SER A 51 4.28 7.10 2.71
C SER A 51 4.99 6.43 1.53
N GLY A 52 4.88 7.04 0.35
CA GLY A 52 5.31 6.49 -0.94
C GLY A 52 4.33 5.50 -1.56
N TRP A 53 3.28 5.11 -0.85
CA TRP A 53 2.27 4.21 -1.38
C TRP A 53 1.30 4.93 -2.32
N TRP A 54 1.02 4.25 -3.43
CA TRP A 54 0.00 4.60 -4.41
C TRP A 54 -0.87 3.37 -4.60
N LEU A 55 -2.15 3.49 -4.28
CA LEU A 55 -3.11 2.39 -4.39
C LEU A 55 -4.18 2.71 -5.43
N THR A 56 -4.46 1.74 -6.28
CA THR A 56 -5.49 1.87 -7.31
C THR A 56 -6.39 0.64 -7.29
N SER A 57 -7.68 0.86 -7.50
CA SER A 57 -8.65 -0.19 -7.78
C SER A 57 -8.73 -0.49 -9.27
N ASP A 58 -9.42 -1.57 -9.63
CA ASP A 58 -9.70 -1.93 -11.02
C ASP A 58 -10.53 -0.87 -11.78
N GLU A 59 -11.24 0.00 -11.05
CA GLU A 59 -12.00 1.12 -11.59
C GLU A 59 -11.12 2.31 -12.00
N TYR A 60 -9.84 2.31 -11.63
CA TYR A 60 -8.93 3.40 -11.95
C TYR A 60 -8.62 3.42 -13.45
N ASN A 61 -9.02 4.50 -14.12
CA ASN A 61 -8.89 4.67 -15.56
C ASN A 61 -7.51 5.22 -16.02
N GLY A 62 -6.56 5.39 -15.10
CA GLY A 62 -5.25 5.98 -15.40
C GLY A 62 -5.18 7.51 -15.29
N ASP A 63 -6.31 8.21 -15.08
CA ASP A 63 -6.31 9.66 -14.90
C ASP A 63 -5.87 10.05 -13.48
N THR A 64 -4.61 10.45 -13.37
CA THR A 64 -3.99 10.90 -12.13
C THR A 64 -4.70 12.07 -11.45
N LYS A 65 -5.52 12.86 -12.16
CA LYS A 65 -6.28 13.98 -11.57
C LYS A 65 -7.42 13.50 -10.67
N THR A 66 -7.83 12.25 -10.80
CA THR A 66 -8.89 11.63 -9.98
C THR A 66 -8.36 11.05 -8.67
N LEU A 67 -7.03 11.00 -8.50
CA LEU A 67 -6.40 10.46 -7.31
C LEU A 67 -6.58 11.39 -6.11
N LYS A 68 -6.77 10.79 -4.95
CA LYS A 68 -6.91 11.49 -3.67
C LYS A 68 -5.69 11.25 -2.81
N ILE A 69 -5.32 12.28 -2.03
CA ILE A 69 -4.29 12.18 -1.01
C ILE A 69 -4.98 12.15 0.35
N VAL A 70 -4.80 11.06 1.09
CA VAL A 70 -5.41 10.85 2.40
C VAL A 70 -4.35 10.49 3.44
N HIS A 71 -4.68 10.54 4.73
CA HIS A 71 -3.79 10.00 5.75
C HIS A 71 -3.84 8.47 5.76
N LEU A 72 -2.67 7.85 5.92
CA LEU A 72 -2.52 6.39 5.92
C LEU A 72 -3.36 5.72 7.01
N TYR A 73 -3.44 6.33 8.20
CA TYR A 73 -4.25 5.77 9.29
C TYR A 73 -5.76 5.75 8.96
N HIS A 74 -6.28 6.74 8.22
CA HIS A 74 -7.69 6.74 7.80
C HIS A 74 -7.97 5.60 6.82
N LEU A 75 -7.08 5.42 5.84
CA LEU A 75 -7.21 4.33 4.88
C LEU A 75 -7.17 2.97 5.59
N THR A 76 -6.17 2.73 6.41
CA THR A 76 -5.97 1.41 7.04
C THR A 76 -7.00 1.09 8.12
N ALA A 77 -7.66 2.10 8.69
CA ALA A 77 -8.85 1.90 9.52
C ALA A 77 -10.06 1.44 8.70
N HIS A 78 -10.23 1.97 7.48
CA HIS A 78 -11.34 1.59 6.58
C HIS A 78 -11.08 0.29 5.80
N ARG A 79 -9.81 0.04 5.45
CA ARG A 79 -9.32 -1.13 4.71
C ARG A 79 -8.23 -1.86 5.51
N PRO A 80 -8.62 -2.57 6.59
CA PRO A 80 -7.66 -3.28 7.45
C PRO A 80 -6.92 -4.43 6.74
N ASP A 81 -7.46 -4.91 5.62
CA ASP A 81 -6.83 -5.91 4.74
C ASP A 81 -5.58 -5.38 4.03
N ILE A 82 -5.44 -4.06 3.86
CA ILE A 82 -4.26 -3.42 3.27
C ILE A 82 -3.12 -3.30 4.29
N MET A 83 -3.44 -3.16 5.58
CA MET A 83 -2.48 -2.92 6.67
C MET A 83 -1.24 -3.84 6.66
N PRO A 84 -1.35 -5.15 6.41
CA PRO A 84 -0.20 -6.06 6.42
C PRO A 84 0.88 -5.72 5.38
N PHE A 85 0.50 -5.12 4.24
CA PHE A 85 1.43 -4.84 3.13
C PHE A 85 2.18 -3.51 3.29
N ILE A 86 1.66 -2.61 4.13
CA ILE A 86 2.16 -1.23 4.26
C ILE A 86 3.63 -1.14 4.72
N ALA A 87 4.13 -2.16 5.42
CA ALA A 87 5.50 -2.22 5.91
C ALA A 87 6.55 -2.62 4.87
N LEU A 88 6.14 -3.09 3.69
CA LEU A 88 7.05 -3.42 2.59
C LEU A 88 7.77 -2.16 2.09
N PRO A 89 9.10 -2.20 1.84
CA PRO A 89 9.90 -1.01 1.56
C PRO A 89 9.61 -0.40 0.18
N PHE A 90 10.28 0.70 -0.15
CA PHE A 90 10.25 1.25 -1.51
C PHE A 90 10.66 0.19 -2.54
N GLY A 91 10.14 0.31 -3.77
CA GLY A 91 10.33 -0.67 -4.82
C GLY A 91 9.32 -1.83 -4.79
N TYR A 92 8.51 -1.96 -3.74
CA TYR A 92 7.54 -3.06 -3.65
C TYR A 92 6.20 -2.76 -4.30
N ARG A 93 5.58 -3.83 -4.78
CA ARG A 93 4.20 -3.89 -5.22
C ARG A 93 3.43 -4.93 -4.43
N PHE A 94 2.12 -4.77 -4.37
CA PHE A 94 1.21 -5.83 -3.96
C PHE A 94 -0.11 -5.77 -4.72
N PHE A 95 -0.88 -6.85 -4.68
CA PHE A 95 -2.29 -6.84 -5.02
C PHE A 95 -3.11 -7.59 -3.97
N ILE A 96 -4.39 -7.21 -3.87
CA ILE A 96 -5.45 -7.92 -3.15
C ILE A 96 -6.60 -8.11 -4.15
N GLN A 97 -6.97 -9.35 -4.43
CA GLN A 97 -8.04 -9.72 -5.34
C GLN A 97 -8.91 -10.82 -4.72
N GLY A 98 -10.07 -10.43 -4.19
CA GLY A 98 -10.91 -11.34 -3.39
C GLY A 98 -10.15 -11.92 -2.19
N ALA A 99 -9.98 -13.25 -2.15
CA ALA A 99 -9.22 -13.95 -1.11
C ALA A 99 -7.72 -14.05 -1.42
N GLU A 100 -7.30 -13.71 -2.63
CA GLU A 100 -5.91 -13.82 -3.07
C GLU A 100 -5.16 -12.52 -2.82
N SER A 101 -3.92 -12.62 -2.35
CA SER A 101 -3.03 -11.48 -2.25
C SER A 101 -1.58 -11.89 -2.39
N SER A 102 -0.79 -11.03 -3.03
CA SER A 102 0.64 -11.24 -3.18
C SER A 102 1.41 -9.92 -3.25
N ALA A 103 2.70 -9.98 -2.94
CA ALA A 103 3.62 -8.87 -3.05
C ALA A 103 4.93 -9.30 -3.72
N TRP A 104 5.62 -8.36 -4.35
CA TRP A 104 6.91 -8.59 -5.01
C TRP A 104 7.71 -7.29 -5.10
N HIS A 105 9.02 -7.44 -5.20
CA HIS A 105 9.92 -6.33 -5.48
C HIS A 105 9.95 -6.05 -7.00
N ASP A 106 9.74 -4.80 -7.39
CA ASP A 106 9.84 -4.32 -8.77
C ASP A 106 11.06 -3.40 -8.91
N GLN A 107 12.13 -3.96 -9.46
CA GLN A 107 13.40 -3.26 -9.68
C GLN A 107 13.27 -1.99 -10.54
N LYS A 108 12.18 -1.83 -11.30
CA LYS A 108 11.96 -0.61 -12.10
C LYS A 108 11.59 0.60 -11.25
N ILE A 109 11.16 0.39 -10.01
CA ILE A 109 10.71 1.44 -9.08
C ILE A 109 11.82 1.85 -8.10
N ASP A 110 12.89 1.07 -8.02
CA ASP A 110 13.96 1.22 -7.03
C ASP A 110 14.94 2.40 -7.31
N ARG A 111 14.56 3.36 -8.17
CA ARG A 111 15.40 4.49 -8.62
C ARG A 111 14.78 5.85 -8.32
#